data_AF-A0AAD0HZB4-F1
#
_entry.id   AF-A0AAD0HZB4-F1
#
_cell.length_a   1.000
_cell.length_b   1.000
_cell.length_c   1.000
_cell.angle_alpha   90.00
_cell.angle_beta   90.00
_cell.angle_gamma   90.00
#
_symmetry.space_group_name_H-M   'P 1'
#
loop_
_entity.id
_entity.type
_entity.pdbx_description
1 polymer ?
#
loop_
_entity_poly.entity_id
_entity_poly.type
_entity_poly.pdbx_seq_one_letter_code
_entity_poly.pdbx_strand_id
1 'polypeptide(L)'
;MVSTTSLKQKRKQELELDLSAKKIVISDKTLQSQDIELPKNLIYYHTYTSNLKNFKFSFTKNGNISKSFSIYIFNKEKKVRYKLSFYGFDRSKFLKINSYRKKNNNEINYNNIADYHKSTNEDRESFYKDWRKE
;
A
#
# COMPACT_ATOMS: atom_id res chain seq x y z
N MET A 1 18.47 -23.36 -34.46
CA MET A 1 17.66 -23.71 -33.26
C MET A 1 17.27 -22.41 -32.57
N VAL A 2 15.98 -22.08 -32.56
CA VAL A 2 15.49 -20.85 -31.92
C VAL A 2 15.45 -21.07 -30.42
N SER A 3 16.20 -20.23 -29.68
CA SER A 3 16.37 -20.32 -28.23
C SER A 3 15.03 -20.10 -27.51
N THR A 4 14.47 -21.16 -26.92
CA THR A 4 13.16 -21.16 -26.23
C THR A 4 13.21 -20.60 -24.80
N THR A 5 14.29 -19.91 -24.41
CA THR A 5 14.46 -19.35 -23.05
C THR A 5 13.57 -18.14 -22.74
N SER A 6 12.83 -17.58 -23.71
CA SER A 6 11.98 -16.39 -23.52
C SER A 6 10.62 -16.66 -22.84
N LEU A 7 10.14 -17.91 -22.85
CA LEU A 7 8.77 -18.25 -22.40
C LEU A 7 8.62 -18.46 -20.88
N LYS A 8 9.71 -18.59 -20.11
CA LYS A 8 9.64 -18.90 -18.66
C LYS A 8 9.63 -17.69 -17.70
N GLN A 9 9.71 -16.44 -18.19
CA GLN A 9 9.83 -15.25 -17.32
C GLN A 9 8.77 -14.18 -17.57
N LYS A 10 7.47 -14.51 -17.53
CA LYS A 10 6.39 -13.50 -17.51
C LYS A 10 5.35 -13.84 -16.45
N ARG A 11 5.72 -13.77 -15.17
CA ARG A 11 4.78 -14.01 -14.06
C ARG A 11 4.23 -12.68 -13.57
N LYS A 12 2.90 -12.53 -13.67
CA LYS A 12 2.15 -11.42 -13.09
C LYS A 12 1.61 -11.92 -11.75
N GLN A 13 2.25 -11.54 -10.66
CA GLN A 13 1.76 -11.84 -9.31
C GLN A 13 0.66 -10.83 -8.96
N GLU A 14 -0.45 -11.33 -8.43
CA GLU A 14 -1.59 -10.52 -8.01
C GLU A 14 -1.71 -10.57 -6.49
N LEU A 15 -1.85 -9.39 -5.89
CA LEU A 15 -1.96 -9.22 -4.46
C LEU A 15 -3.27 -8.48 -4.17
N GLU A 16 -4.07 -9.11 -3.34
CA GLU A 16 -5.34 -8.58 -2.87
C GLU A 16 -5.22 -8.23 -1.39
N LEU A 17 -5.54 -6.98 -1.06
CA LEU A 17 -5.73 -6.58 0.33
C LEU A 17 -7.21 -6.45 0.59
N ASP A 18 -7.70 -7.28 1.49
CA ASP A 18 -9.02 -7.17 2.07
C ASP A 18 -8.86 -6.57 3.47
N LEU A 19 -8.90 -5.24 3.54
CA LEU A 19 -8.74 -4.53 4.81
C LEU A 19 -9.96 -4.67 5.72
N SER A 20 -11.11 -5.09 5.17
CA SER A 20 -12.32 -5.37 5.95
C SER A 20 -12.17 -6.67 6.73
N ALA A 21 -11.78 -7.74 6.03
CA ALA A 21 -11.48 -9.04 6.61
C ALA A 21 -10.09 -9.10 7.26
N LYS A 22 -9.30 -8.01 7.14
CA LYS A 22 -7.95 -7.86 7.70
C LYS A 22 -7.05 -9.01 7.26
N LYS A 23 -6.97 -9.19 5.94
CA LYS A 23 -6.16 -10.22 5.32
C LYS A 23 -5.49 -9.70 4.06
N ILE A 24 -4.33 -10.26 3.76
CA ILE A 24 -3.66 -10.13 2.48
C ILE A 24 -3.69 -11.50 1.81
N VAL A 25 -4.21 -11.55 0.59
CA VAL A 25 -4.22 -12.75 -0.24
C VAL A 25 -3.20 -12.55 -1.34
N ILE A 26 -2.20 -13.44 -1.38
CA ILE A 26 -1.18 -13.47 -2.43
C ILE A 26 -1.53 -14.62 -3.35
N SER A 27 -1.77 -14.31 -4.62
CA SER A 27 -2.11 -15.31 -5.64
C SER A 27 -1.13 -15.23 -6.82
N ASP A 28 -0.66 -16.40 -7.22
CA ASP A 28 0.00 -16.61 -8.51
C ASP A 28 -0.82 -17.68 -9.24
N LYS A 29 -0.87 -17.63 -10.58
CA LYS A 29 -1.62 -18.61 -11.39
C LYS A 29 -1.13 -20.05 -11.20
N THR A 30 0.03 -20.23 -10.57
CA THR A 30 0.68 -21.54 -10.34
C THR A 30 0.94 -21.87 -8.87
N LEU A 31 0.69 -20.95 -7.92
CA LEU A 31 0.84 -21.22 -6.48
C LEU A 31 -0.55 -21.31 -5.84
N GLN A 32 -0.67 -22.18 -4.83
CA GLN A 32 -1.77 -22.06 -3.88
C GLN A 32 -1.75 -20.66 -3.27
N SER A 33 -2.93 -20.04 -3.18
CA SER A 33 -3.08 -18.73 -2.56
C SER A 33 -2.54 -18.77 -1.14
N GLN A 34 -1.69 -17.80 -0.79
CA GLN A 34 -1.22 -17.62 0.57
C GLN A 34 -2.00 -16.49 1.22
N ASP A 35 -2.59 -16.79 2.37
CA ASP A 35 -3.28 -15.80 3.20
C ASP A 35 -2.37 -15.36 4.35
N ILE A 36 -2.29 -14.05 4.55
CA ILE A 36 -1.60 -13.43 5.68
C ILE A 36 -2.64 -12.64 6.47
N GLU A 37 -2.84 -13.04 7.73
CA GLU A 37 -3.72 -12.29 8.64
C GLU A 37 -3.07 -10.98 9.07
N LEU A 38 -3.86 -9.90 9.02
CA LEU A 38 -3.50 -8.61 9.58
C LEU A 38 -4.02 -8.48 11.02
N PRO A 39 -3.33 -7.72 11.90
CA PRO A 39 -3.78 -7.46 13.25
C PRO A 39 -5.25 -7.00 13.38
N LYS A 40 -6.05 -7.82 14.06
CA LYS A 40 -7.51 -7.60 14.21
C LYS A 40 -7.87 -6.39 15.06
N ASN A 41 -6.95 -5.88 15.86
CA ASN A 41 -7.13 -4.71 16.72
C ASN A 41 -6.82 -3.36 16.05
N LEU A 42 -6.31 -3.36 14.82
CA LEU A 42 -5.97 -2.15 14.08
C LEU A 42 -7.03 -1.80 13.05
N ILE A 43 -7.05 -0.52 12.65
CA ILE A 43 -7.93 -0.02 11.59
C ILE A 43 -7.04 0.40 10.42
N TYR A 44 -7.50 0.13 9.19
CA TYR A 44 -6.72 0.35 7.98
C TYR A 44 -7.51 1.21 6.98
N TYR A 45 -6.78 2.06 6.25
CA TYR A 45 -7.31 2.85 5.14
C TYR A 45 -6.30 2.85 3.99
N HIS A 46 -6.76 2.75 2.75
CA HIS A 46 -5.88 2.82 1.58
C HIS A 46 -6.27 3.96 0.64
N THR A 47 -5.31 4.42 -0.16
CA THR A 47 -5.53 5.49 -1.15
C THR A 47 -5.54 4.99 -2.60
N TYR A 48 -5.54 3.66 -2.81
CA TYR A 48 -5.45 3.07 -4.14
C TYR A 48 -6.68 3.36 -5.01
N THR A 49 -7.87 3.10 -4.48
CA THR A 49 -9.17 3.40 -5.11
C THR A 49 -10.08 4.11 -4.12
N SER A 50 -10.91 5.03 -4.62
CA SER A 50 -11.96 5.64 -3.81
C SER A 50 -13.01 4.57 -3.44
N ASN A 51 -13.44 4.60 -2.19
CA ASN A 51 -14.65 3.94 -1.68
C ASN A 51 -14.68 2.40 -1.62
N LEU A 52 -13.54 1.72 -1.79
CA LEU A 52 -13.45 0.29 -1.52
C LEU A 52 -12.54 0.07 -0.31
N LYS A 53 -12.89 -0.90 0.54
CA LYS A 53 -11.99 -1.38 1.60
C LYS A 53 -11.06 -2.49 1.11
N ASN A 54 -11.41 -3.07 -0.03
CA ASN A 54 -10.72 -4.19 -0.63
C ASN A 54 -10.18 -3.73 -1.98
N PHE A 55 -8.92 -4.02 -2.25
CA PHE A 55 -8.33 -3.67 -3.53
C PHE A 55 -7.35 -4.74 -3.98
N LYS A 56 -7.28 -4.90 -5.30
CA LYS A 56 -6.33 -5.77 -5.97
C LYS A 56 -5.35 -4.94 -6.76
N PHE A 57 -4.08 -5.30 -6.68
CA PHE A 57 -3.07 -4.78 -7.59
C PHE A 57 -2.16 -5.92 -8.04
N SER A 58 -1.41 -5.65 -9.10
CA SER A 58 -0.53 -6.63 -9.70
C SER A 58 0.83 -6.04 -9.95
N PHE A 59 1.85 -6.87 -9.81
CA PHE A 59 3.19 -6.52 -10.22
C PHE A 59 3.33 -6.68 -11.74
N THR A 60 3.94 -5.68 -12.36
CA THR A 60 4.46 -5.74 -13.72
C THR A 60 5.59 -6.78 -13.81
N LYS A 61 5.99 -7.14 -15.03
CA LYS A 61 7.09 -8.08 -15.28
C LYS A 61 8.38 -7.72 -14.54
N ASN A 62 8.61 -6.43 -14.32
CA ASN A 62 9.81 -5.91 -13.67
C ASN A 62 9.63 -5.72 -12.15
N GLY A 63 8.57 -6.29 -11.56
CA GLY A 63 8.29 -6.22 -10.12
C GLY A 63 7.72 -4.88 -9.64
N ASN A 64 7.36 -3.97 -10.54
CA ASN A 64 6.81 -2.66 -10.19
C ASN A 64 5.28 -2.66 -10.21
N ILE A 65 4.62 -1.72 -9.54
CA ILE A 65 3.17 -1.50 -9.60
C ILE A 65 2.83 -0.33 -10.53
N SER A 66 1.65 -0.35 -11.15
CA SER A 66 1.24 0.67 -12.12
C SER A 66 0.93 2.03 -11.47
N LYS A 67 0.37 2.02 -10.27
CA LYS A 67 -0.11 3.23 -9.56
C LYS A 67 0.42 3.24 -8.14
N SER A 68 0.95 4.40 -7.71
CA SER A 68 1.35 4.61 -6.32
C SER A 68 0.14 4.70 -5.40
N PHE A 69 0.27 4.19 -4.18
CA PHE A 69 -0.75 4.31 -3.15
C PHE A 69 -0.14 4.30 -1.75
N SER A 70 -0.95 4.56 -0.75
CA SER A 70 -0.58 4.44 0.65
C SER A 70 -1.58 3.61 1.43
N ILE A 71 -1.10 2.95 2.47
CA ILE A 71 -1.92 2.31 3.51
C ILE A 71 -1.63 3.05 4.82
N TYR A 72 -2.68 3.54 5.45
CA TYR A 72 -2.63 4.13 6.77
C TYR A 72 -3.13 3.13 7.81
N ILE A 73 -2.42 3.05 8.93
CA ILE A 73 -2.70 2.14 10.04
C ILE A 73 -3.00 2.97 11.27
N PHE A 74 -4.17 2.74 11.87
CA PHE A 74 -4.66 3.44 13.04
C PHE A 74 -4.78 2.50 14.22
N ASN A 75 -4.69 3.07 15.43
CA ASN A 75 -5.05 2.37 16.65
C ASN A 75 -6.59 2.23 16.80
N LYS A 76 -7.04 1.57 17.86
CA LYS A 76 -8.47 1.41 18.19
C LYS A 76 -9.21 2.74 18.39
N GLU A 77 -8.51 3.79 18.81
CA GLU A 77 -9.03 5.14 19.00
C GLU A 77 -9.12 5.93 17.68
N LYS A 78 -8.91 5.29 16.52
CA LYS A 78 -8.91 5.92 15.20
C LYS A 78 -7.84 7.02 15.02
N LYS A 79 -6.76 6.96 15.80
CA LYS A 79 -5.58 7.83 15.66
C LYS A 79 -4.54 7.15 14.77
N VAL A 80 -4.07 7.86 13.74
CA VAL A 80 -3.10 7.30 12.81
C VAL A 80 -1.74 7.09 13.50
N ARG A 81 -1.09 5.96 13.23
CA ARG A 81 0.22 5.61 13.81
C ARG A 81 1.27 5.39 12.74
N TYR A 82 0.89 4.72 11.66
CA TYR A 82 1.80 4.39 10.56
C TYR A 82 1.19 4.71 9.21
N LYS A 83 2.07 5.01 8.25
CA LYS A 83 1.76 5.11 6.84
C LYS A 83 2.79 4.30 6.06
N LEU A 84 2.33 3.37 5.25
CA LEU A 84 3.12 2.66 4.26
C LEU A 84 2.84 3.28 2.90
N SER A 85 3.88 3.74 2.20
CA SER A 85 3.75 4.29 0.85
C SER A 85 4.39 3.36 -0.16
N PHE A 86 3.61 2.95 -1.15
CA PHE A 86 4.04 2.14 -2.28
C PHE A 86 4.16 3.05 -3.49
N TYR A 87 5.39 3.26 -3.97
CA TYR A 87 5.69 4.09 -5.11
C TYR A 87 5.89 3.22 -6.35
N GLY A 88 4.95 3.33 -7.27
CA GLY A 88 4.93 2.64 -8.56
C GLY A 88 5.63 3.42 -9.68
N PHE A 89 5.41 3.00 -10.91
CA PHE A 89 5.97 3.63 -12.11
C PHE A 89 5.64 5.11 -12.28
N ASP A 90 4.48 5.55 -11.78
CA ASP A 90 4.06 6.95 -11.77
C ASP A 90 4.98 7.84 -10.91
N ARG A 91 5.80 7.25 -10.02
CA ARG A 91 6.71 7.99 -9.12
C ARG A 91 8.15 7.49 -9.12
N SER A 92 8.41 6.24 -9.52
CA SER A 92 9.73 5.60 -9.46
C SER A 92 9.87 4.49 -10.50
N LYS A 93 11.06 4.35 -11.11
CA LYS A 93 11.34 3.29 -12.10
C LYS A 93 11.24 1.87 -11.51
N PHE A 94 11.46 1.73 -10.21
CA PHE A 94 11.35 0.49 -9.44
C PHE A 94 10.37 0.68 -8.27
N LEU A 95 9.75 -0.42 -7.82
CA LEU A 95 8.88 -0.39 -6.65
C LEU A 95 9.69 0.09 -5.45
N LYS A 96 9.25 1.20 -4.86
CA LYS A 96 9.80 1.69 -3.61
C LYS A 96 8.73 1.65 -2.54
N ILE A 97 9.04 1.03 -1.41
CA ILE A 97 8.15 0.99 -0.25
C ILE A 97 8.82 1.80 0.85
N ASN A 98 8.15 2.84 1.33
CA ASN A 98 8.60 3.59 2.50
C ASN A 98 7.63 3.35 3.66
N SER A 99 8.18 3.18 4.86
CA SER A 99 7.41 3.20 6.10
C SER A 99 7.60 4.55 6.79
N TYR A 100 6.51 5.06 7.35
CA TYR A 100 6.52 6.28 8.14
C TYR A 100 5.79 6.07 9.45
N ARG A 101 6.40 6.53 10.54
CA ARG A 101 5.81 6.61 11.87
C ARG A 101 5.39 8.04 12.17
N LYS A 102 4.22 8.22 12.77
CA LYS A 102 3.77 9.55 13.21
C LYS A 102 4.66 10.05 14.36
N LYS A 103 5.17 11.29 14.26
CA LYS A 103 6.05 11.91 15.27
C LYS A 103 5.29 12.29 16.55
N ASN A 104 4.14 12.94 16.42
CA ASN A 104 3.33 13.49 17.53
C ASN A 104 1.85 13.09 17.43
N ASN A 105 1.12 13.13 18.54
CA ASN A 105 -0.31 12.76 18.68
C ASN A 105 -1.33 13.74 18.07
N ASN A 106 -0.90 14.80 17.37
CA ASN A 106 -1.84 15.72 16.73
C ASN A 106 -2.79 14.96 15.78
N GLU A 107 -4.08 15.28 15.87
CA GLU A 107 -5.21 14.46 15.43
C GLU A 107 -5.35 14.36 13.90
N ILE A 108 -4.59 13.45 13.30
CA ILE A 108 -4.99 12.86 12.02
C ILE A 108 -5.88 11.67 12.35
N ASN A 109 -7.18 11.89 12.20
CA ASN A 109 -8.21 10.92 12.54
C ASN A 109 -8.69 10.19 11.29
N TYR A 110 -9.29 9.03 11.47
CA TYR A 110 -9.79 8.23 10.35
C TYR A 110 -10.76 9.01 9.44
N ASN A 111 -11.58 9.91 10.01
CA ASN A 111 -12.61 10.62 9.25
C ASN A 111 -12.04 11.68 8.28
N ASN A 112 -10.84 12.22 8.54
CA ASN A 112 -10.23 13.27 7.71
C ASN A 112 -9.01 12.77 6.91
N ILE A 113 -8.72 11.46 6.93
CA ILE A 113 -7.50 10.93 6.35
C ILE A 113 -7.41 11.11 4.83
N ALA A 114 -8.55 11.06 4.13
CA ALA A 114 -8.60 11.25 2.68
C ALA A 114 -8.15 12.67 2.30
N ASP A 115 -8.71 13.68 2.96
CA ASP A 115 -8.39 15.09 2.74
C ASP A 115 -6.96 15.40 3.17
N TYR A 116 -6.54 14.88 4.32
CA TYR A 116 -5.15 14.97 4.78
C TYR A 116 -4.16 14.38 3.78
N HIS A 117 -4.47 13.22 3.20
CA HIS A 117 -3.61 12.59 2.19
C HIS A 117 -3.48 13.47 0.94
N LYS A 118 -4.58 14.09 0.51
CA LYS A 118 -4.59 14.99 -0.64
C LYS A 118 -3.73 16.23 -0.37
N SER A 119 -3.99 16.93 0.74
CA SER A 119 -3.26 18.16 1.08
C SER A 119 -1.76 17.92 1.26
N THR A 120 -1.37 16.84 1.93
CA THR A 120 0.05 16.52 2.17
C THR A 120 0.79 15.91 0.97
N ASN A 121 0.07 15.58 -0.10
CA ASN A 121 0.69 15.26 -1.39
C ASN A 121 1.04 16.54 -2.17
N GLU A 122 0.29 17.63 -1.97
CA GLU A 122 0.53 18.95 -2.54
C GLU A 122 1.58 19.71 -1.72
N ASP A 123 1.50 19.66 -0.39
CA ASP A 123 2.49 20.20 0.55
C ASP A 123 3.28 19.09 1.27
N ARG A 124 4.44 18.78 0.70
CA ARG A 124 5.35 17.76 1.24
C ARG A 124 6.08 18.19 2.51
N GLU A 125 6.27 19.49 2.73
CA GLU A 125 6.96 19.98 3.92
C GLU A 125 6.11 19.73 5.17
N SER A 126 4.81 19.99 5.08
CA SER A 126 3.86 19.66 6.16
C SER A 126 3.82 18.16 6.45
N PHE A 127 3.92 17.30 5.42
CA PHE A 127 4.05 15.85 5.63
C PHE A 127 5.28 15.51 6.49
N TYR A 128 6.46 16.04 6.17
CA TYR A 128 7.69 15.69 6.89
C TYR A 128 7.75 16.28 8.30
N LYS A 129 6.99 17.34 8.60
CA LYS A 129 6.79 17.80 9.98
C LYS A 129 6.06 16.76 10.82
N ASP A 130 5.05 16.11 10.25
CA ASP A 130 4.20 15.15 10.96
C ASP A 130 4.78 13.74 11.06
N TRP A 131 5.59 13.34 10.09
CA TRP A 131 6.01 11.96 9.86
C TRP A 131 7.52 11.79 9.95
N ARG A 132 7.96 10.72 10.61
CA ARG A 132 9.33 10.23 10.60
C ARG A 132 9.39 9.05 9.65
N LYS A 133 10.32 9.08 8.70
CA LYS A 133 10.61 7.91 7.87
C LYS A 133 11.39 6.89 8.73
N GLU A 134 10.97 5.64 8.69
CA GLU A 134 11.68 4.49 9.29
C GLU A 134 12.59 3.82 8.25
#